data_AF-A0A821XVE4-F1
#
_entry.id   AF-A0A821XVE4-F1
#
_cell.length_a   1.000
_cell.length_b   1.000
_cell.length_c   1.000
_cell.angle_alpha   90.00
_cell.angle_beta   90.00
_cell.angle_gamma   90.00
#
_symmetry.space_group_name_H-M   'P 1'
#
loop_
_entity.id
_entity.type
_entity.pdbx_description
1 polymer ?
#
loop_
_entity_poly.entity_id
_entity_poly.type
_entity_poly.pdbx_seq_one_letter_code
_entity_poly.pdbx_strand_id
1 'polypeptide(L)'
;MIDNGSSRIPMYAEADIEEIKSDIRNDINDFEKSVNPICGYVEEPLLPLVEACAPLNDILHDLSKYVEMALKETPEKPPDNLTIDESAAIRLYTIEWEKPHRSLYSMLNYTLKTGTQEDVRPYFKYLRLFITGLVKLPCLPPLTVWRGVTKNLSAEFPPGTLVTWWSFSSCTTSLTVLENNMYLGTSGDRTLFSVEVINGRSINAHSHFVTEDEVLLLPGTHMVVQSQVSPAPELYIIHLKQLIPEEVLLEPPFEGANIFPKIE
;
A
#
# COMPACT_ATOMS: atom_id res chain seq x y z
N MET A 1 -41.78 -30.52 -6.29
CA MET A 1 -41.02 -30.52 -7.56
C MET A 1 -41.24 -29.14 -8.14
N ILE A 2 -40.29 -28.21 -8.08
CA ILE A 2 -38.94 -28.27 -8.64
C ILE A 2 -37.97 -27.59 -7.66
N ASP A 3 -36.80 -28.19 -7.52
CA ASP A 3 -35.63 -27.74 -6.76
C ASP A 3 -34.59 -27.11 -7.70
N ASN A 4 -33.64 -26.40 -7.09
CA ASN A 4 -32.32 -25.95 -7.54
C ASN A 4 -32.14 -24.51 -8.02
N GLY A 5 -31.73 -23.66 -7.07
CA GLY A 5 -30.29 -23.42 -6.92
C GLY A 5 -29.71 -22.23 -7.72
N SER A 6 -29.69 -21.06 -7.09
CA SER A 6 -28.66 -20.05 -7.36
C SER A 6 -28.30 -19.31 -6.08
N SER A 7 -27.77 -20.07 -5.12
CA SER A 7 -26.86 -19.50 -4.13
C SER A 7 -25.52 -19.30 -4.83
N ARG A 8 -25.22 -18.06 -5.25
CA ARG A 8 -23.83 -17.71 -5.58
C ARG A 8 -23.03 -17.79 -4.29
N ILE A 9 -22.34 -18.90 -4.13
CA ILE A 9 -21.33 -19.13 -3.10
C ILE A 9 -20.22 -18.08 -3.36
N PRO A 10 -19.81 -17.25 -2.38
CA PRO A 10 -18.65 -16.39 -2.57
C PRO A 10 -17.43 -17.30 -2.79
N MET A 11 -16.78 -17.13 -3.95
CA MET A 11 -15.65 -17.93 -4.45
C MET A 11 -14.33 -17.64 -3.69
N TYR A 12 -14.42 -17.33 -2.39
CA TYR A 12 -13.29 -17.03 -1.52
C TYR A 12 -13.17 -18.03 -0.36
N ALA A 13 -13.71 -19.24 -0.53
CA ALA A 13 -13.43 -20.33 0.39
C ALA A 13 -12.01 -20.84 0.11
N GLU A 14 -11.19 -20.87 1.16
CA GLU A 14 -9.85 -21.49 1.22
C GLU A 14 -8.70 -20.62 0.69
N ALA A 15 -8.48 -19.46 1.33
CA ALA A 15 -7.17 -18.82 1.33
C ALA A 15 -6.19 -19.68 2.14
N ASP A 16 -5.26 -20.33 1.45
CA ASP A 16 -4.25 -21.18 2.07
C ASP A 16 -3.28 -20.34 2.93
N ILE A 17 -3.14 -20.79 4.17
CA ILE A 17 -2.49 -20.16 5.33
C ILE A 17 -0.99 -19.83 5.10
N GLU A 18 -0.39 -20.29 4.01
CA GLU A 18 1.04 -20.15 3.68
C GLU A 18 1.42 -18.81 3.04
N GLU A 19 0.49 -18.13 2.37
CA GLU A 19 0.79 -16.90 1.61
C GLU A 19 0.53 -15.65 2.44
N ILE A 20 -0.53 -15.68 3.26
CA ILE A 20 -0.73 -14.74 4.39
C ILE A 20 0.53 -14.77 5.27
N LYS A 21 1.15 -15.95 5.53
CA LYS A 21 2.43 -16.06 6.25
C LYS A 21 3.60 -15.28 5.61
N SER A 22 3.62 -15.03 4.30
CA SER A 22 4.71 -14.32 3.63
C SER A 22 4.60 -12.79 3.69
N ASP A 23 3.38 -12.25 3.63
CA ASP A 23 3.12 -10.82 3.91
C ASP A 23 3.17 -10.56 5.43
N ILE A 24 2.76 -11.54 6.25
CA ILE A 24 2.94 -11.60 7.71
C ILE A 24 4.42 -11.65 8.12
N ARG A 25 5.34 -12.38 7.46
CA ARG A 25 6.66 -12.67 8.08
C ARG A 25 7.58 -11.46 8.29
N ASN A 26 7.32 -10.32 7.64
CA ASN A 26 8.43 -9.44 7.25
C ASN A 26 8.36 -7.96 7.72
N ASP A 27 7.43 -7.52 8.58
CA ASP A 27 7.38 -6.11 9.12
C ASP A 27 8.64 -5.66 9.89
N ILE A 28 9.47 -6.60 10.32
CA ILE A 28 10.67 -6.38 11.16
C ILE A 28 11.75 -5.52 10.47
N ASN A 29 11.84 -5.51 9.14
CA ASN A 29 13.02 -4.97 8.44
C ASN A 29 12.91 -3.52 7.96
N ASP A 30 11.76 -2.86 8.12
CA ASP A 30 11.61 -1.46 7.67
C ASP A 30 12.35 -0.47 8.60
N PHE A 31 12.59 -0.85 9.86
CA PHE A 31 13.14 0.03 10.90
C PHE A 31 14.66 0.21 10.85
N GLU A 32 15.41 -0.75 10.30
CA GLU A 32 16.88 -0.76 10.33
C GLU A 32 17.54 -0.23 9.05
N LYS A 33 16.76 0.08 7.99
CA LYS A 33 17.32 0.61 6.75
C LYS A 33 17.82 2.03 6.92
N SER A 34 19.14 2.20 6.94
CA SER A 34 19.81 3.51 6.91
C SER A 34 19.80 4.19 5.53
N VAL A 35 19.39 3.47 4.48
CA VAL A 35 19.44 3.92 3.08
C VAL A 35 18.04 4.00 2.50
N ASN A 36 17.72 5.14 1.90
CA ASN A 36 16.47 5.35 1.16
C ASN A 36 16.43 4.45 -0.09
N PRO A 37 15.55 3.43 -0.13
CA PRO A 37 15.51 2.44 -1.21
C PRO A 37 15.00 2.99 -2.54
N ILE A 38 14.35 4.16 -2.54
CA ILE A 38 13.77 4.80 -3.71
C ILE A 38 14.50 6.07 -4.12
N CYS A 39 15.63 6.40 -3.49
CA CYS A 39 16.47 7.54 -3.89
C CYS A 39 16.81 7.45 -5.39
N GLY A 40 16.57 8.54 -6.13
CA GLY A 40 16.81 8.64 -7.57
C GLY A 40 15.67 8.16 -8.48
N TYR A 41 14.53 7.70 -7.95
CA TYR A 41 13.38 7.33 -8.80
C TYR A 41 12.86 8.51 -9.65
N VAL A 42 13.07 9.75 -9.18
CA VAL A 42 12.65 10.98 -9.86
C VAL A 42 13.43 11.26 -11.15
N GLU A 43 14.63 10.67 -11.29
CA GLU A 43 15.48 10.83 -12.48
C GLU A 43 14.97 10.03 -13.67
N GLU A 44 14.07 9.06 -13.45
CA GLU A 44 13.40 8.37 -14.55
C GLU A 44 12.44 9.32 -15.27
N PRO A 45 12.33 9.24 -16.61
CA PRO A 45 11.34 10.00 -17.36
C PRO A 45 9.92 9.59 -16.93
N LEU A 46 8.99 10.54 -16.96
CA LEU A 46 7.58 10.22 -16.81
C LEU A 46 7.10 9.55 -18.11
N LEU A 47 6.70 8.28 -18.01
CA LEU A 47 6.37 7.42 -19.16
C LEU A 47 4.90 6.95 -19.09
N PRO A 48 4.29 6.56 -20.23
CA PRO A 48 3.04 5.82 -20.25
C PRO A 48 3.15 4.50 -19.47
N LEU A 49 2.02 3.97 -18.97
CA LEU A 49 2.00 2.82 -18.05
C LEU A 49 2.69 1.58 -18.64
N VAL A 50 2.44 1.29 -19.91
CA VAL A 50 3.05 0.13 -20.61
C VAL A 50 4.57 0.23 -20.61
N GLU A 51 5.12 1.40 -20.90
CA GLU A 51 6.57 1.63 -20.94
C GLU A 51 7.17 1.68 -19.52
N ALA A 52 6.43 2.25 -18.57
CA ALA A 52 6.82 2.31 -17.16
C ALA A 52 6.93 0.91 -16.52
N CYS A 53 6.07 -0.02 -16.94
CA CYS A 53 6.05 -1.42 -16.50
C CYS A 53 7.02 -2.32 -17.27
N ALA A 54 7.57 -1.89 -18.40
CA ALA A 54 8.39 -2.75 -19.27
C ALA A 54 9.58 -3.44 -18.55
N PRO A 55 10.32 -2.80 -17.63
CA PRO A 55 11.41 -3.47 -16.89
C PRO A 55 10.95 -4.58 -15.94
N LEU A 56 9.65 -4.64 -15.63
CA LEU A 56 9.07 -5.58 -14.66
C LEU A 56 8.49 -6.83 -15.32
N ASN A 57 8.45 -6.92 -16.66
CA ASN A 57 7.86 -8.05 -17.38
C ASN A 57 8.52 -9.39 -17.07
N ASP A 58 9.84 -9.39 -16.79
CA ASP A 58 10.59 -10.60 -16.42
C ASP A 58 10.55 -10.90 -14.92
N ILE A 59 9.95 -10.01 -14.12
CA ILE A 59 9.85 -10.10 -12.65
C ILE A 59 8.44 -10.51 -12.22
N LEU A 60 7.43 -9.95 -12.88
CA LEU A 60 6.02 -10.11 -12.51
C LEU A 60 5.30 -10.98 -13.52
N HIS A 61 4.68 -12.06 -13.02
CA HIS A 61 3.91 -12.98 -13.83
C HIS A 61 2.70 -12.27 -14.48
N ASP A 62 2.52 -12.52 -15.79
CA ASP A 62 1.41 -12.01 -16.59
C ASP A 62 1.18 -10.48 -16.50
N LEU A 63 2.22 -9.70 -16.21
CA LEU A 63 2.10 -8.26 -15.97
C LEU A 63 1.34 -7.53 -17.10
N SER A 64 1.59 -7.88 -18.36
CA SER A 64 0.92 -7.25 -19.50
C SER A 64 -0.61 -7.39 -19.45
N LYS A 65 -1.14 -8.55 -19.02
CA LYS A 65 -2.58 -8.78 -18.84
C LYS A 65 -3.17 -7.80 -17.83
N TYR A 66 -2.50 -7.60 -16.70
CA TYR A 66 -2.98 -6.73 -15.64
C TYR A 66 -2.81 -5.25 -15.97
N VAL A 67 -1.76 -4.87 -16.70
CA VAL A 67 -1.60 -3.52 -17.26
C VAL A 67 -2.75 -3.20 -18.22
N GLU A 68 -3.08 -4.12 -19.14
CA GLU A 68 -4.22 -3.97 -20.05
C GLU A 68 -5.55 -3.83 -19.30
N MET A 69 -5.75 -4.64 -18.26
CA MET A 69 -6.94 -4.56 -17.41
C MET A 69 -7.03 -3.21 -16.70
N ALA A 70 -5.94 -2.74 -16.09
CA ALA A 70 -5.90 -1.45 -15.40
C ALA A 70 -6.20 -0.28 -16.34
N LEU A 71 -5.66 -0.29 -17.57
CA LEU A 71 -5.95 0.73 -18.59
C LEU A 71 -7.41 0.68 -19.04
N LYS A 72 -7.93 -0.52 -19.32
CA LYS A 72 -9.31 -0.71 -19.81
C LYS A 72 -10.37 -0.29 -18.79
N GLU A 73 -10.10 -0.52 -17.51
CA GLU A 73 -11.01 -0.16 -16.42
C GLU A 73 -10.85 1.29 -15.95
N THR A 74 -9.81 1.98 -16.40
CA THR A 74 -9.62 3.41 -16.13
C THR A 74 -10.52 4.23 -17.07
N PRO A 75 -11.33 5.17 -16.54
CA PRO A 75 -12.16 6.04 -17.38
C PRO A 75 -11.33 6.86 -18.37
N GLU A 76 -11.88 7.16 -19.54
CA GLU A 76 -11.23 8.06 -20.52
C GLU A 76 -10.92 9.45 -19.96
N LYS A 77 -11.68 9.87 -18.95
CA LYS A 77 -11.46 11.09 -18.17
C LYS A 77 -11.42 10.73 -16.68
N PRO A 78 -10.26 10.30 -16.16
CA PRO A 78 -10.10 10.05 -14.74
C PRO A 78 -10.41 11.32 -13.93
N PRO A 79 -10.91 11.17 -12.69
CA PRO A 79 -11.08 12.30 -11.79
C PRO A 79 -9.72 12.88 -11.35
N ASP A 80 -9.77 13.93 -10.53
CA ASP A 80 -8.60 14.53 -9.86
C ASP A 80 -7.51 15.07 -10.79
N ASN A 81 -7.87 15.34 -12.05
CA ASN A 81 -6.98 15.80 -13.11
C ASN A 81 -5.79 14.85 -13.36
N LEU A 82 -5.96 13.57 -13.06
CA LEU A 82 -4.98 12.55 -13.42
C LEU A 82 -5.05 12.23 -14.91
N THR A 83 -3.90 11.91 -15.50
CA THR A 83 -3.88 11.27 -16.82
C THR A 83 -4.43 9.84 -16.71
N ILE A 84 -4.77 9.24 -17.85
CA ILE A 84 -5.17 7.83 -17.91
C ILE A 84 -4.06 6.95 -17.32
N ASP A 85 -2.81 7.16 -17.71
CA ASP A 85 -1.67 6.37 -17.23
C ASP A 85 -1.43 6.52 -15.72
N GLU A 86 -1.57 7.73 -15.16
CA GLU A 86 -1.42 7.98 -13.72
C GLU A 86 -2.52 7.29 -12.92
N SER A 87 -3.77 7.41 -13.35
CA SER A 87 -4.90 6.73 -12.72
C SER A 87 -4.80 5.21 -12.88
N ALA A 88 -4.38 4.73 -14.04
CA ALA A 88 -4.22 3.30 -14.31
C ALA A 88 -3.06 2.69 -13.53
N ALA A 89 -1.98 3.45 -13.26
CA ALA A 89 -0.92 3.01 -12.35
C ALA A 89 -1.45 2.79 -10.93
N ILE A 90 -2.28 3.70 -10.43
CA ILE A 90 -2.94 3.53 -9.12
C ILE A 90 -3.86 2.31 -9.14
N ARG A 91 -4.65 2.14 -10.19
CA ARG A 91 -5.51 0.96 -10.35
C ARG A 91 -4.70 -0.34 -10.36
N LEU A 92 -3.62 -0.39 -11.15
CA LEU A 92 -2.73 -1.55 -11.26
C LEU A 92 -2.15 -1.96 -9.91
N TYR A 93 -1.76 -0.98 -9.09
CA TYR A 93 -1.32 -1.23 -7.72
C TYR A 93 -2.37 -1.97 -6.89
N THR A 94 -3.65 -1.63 -7.04
CA THR A 94 -4.73 -2.21 -6.21
C THR A 94 -5.30 -3.52 -6.72
N ILE A 95 -4.87 -4.00 -7.89
CA ILE A 95 -5.36 -5.26 -8.45
C ILE A 95 -4.70 -6.45 -7.73
N GLU A 96 -5.48 -7.47 -7.41
CA GLU A 96 -4.96 -8.74 -6.91
C GLU A 96 -4.71 -9.71 -8.08
N TRP A 97 -3.61 -10.46 -8.02
CA TRP A 97 -3.27 -11.41 -9.06
C TRP A 97 -3.90 -12.76 -8.77
N GLU A 98 -4.09 -13.56 -9.82
CA GLU A 98 -4.49 -14.95 -9.68
C GLU A 98 -3.38 -15.75 -8.97
N LYS A 99 -3.76 -16.46 -7.90
CA LYS A 99 -2.87 -17.35 -7.17
C LYS A 99 -2.30 -18.45 -8.07
N PRO A 100 -1.04 -18.89 -7.86
CA PRO A 100 -0.15 -18.60 -6.72
C PRO A 100 0.80 -17.41 -6.96
N HIS A 101 0.47 -16.51 -7.87
CA HIS A 101 1.39 -15.44 -8.30
C HIS A 101 1.18 -14.17 -7.47
N ARG A 102 2.28 -13.56 -7.03
CA ARG A 102 2.24 -12.29 -6.31
C ARG A 102 1.88 -11.15 -7.26
N SER A 103 0.95 -10.31 -6.82
CA SER A 103 0.58 -9.06 -7.48
C SER A 103 1.71 -8.03 -7.47
N LEU A 104 1.56 -6.99 -8.30
CA LEU A 104 2.53 -5.90 -8.37
C LEU A 104 2.75 -5.25 -7.00
N TYR A 105 1.68 -4.93 -6.25
CA TYR A 105 1.85 -4.29 -4.95
C TYR A 105 2.52 -5.20 -3.93
N SER A 106 2.17 -6.49 -3.91
CA SER A 106 2.74 -7.46 -2.97
C SER A 106 4.25 -7.57 -3.21
N MET A 107 4.67 -7.72 -4.47
CA MET A 107 6.10 -7.80 -4.81
C MET A 107 6.82 -6.48 -4.57
N LEU A 108 6.26 -5.35 -5.00
CA LEU A 108 6.89 -4.03 -4.81
C LEU A 108 7.09 -3.72 -3.32
N ASN A 109 6.05 -3.86 -2.49
CA ASN A 109 6.17 -3.59 -1.05
C ASN A 109 7.15 -4.55 -0.38
N TYR A 110 7.17 -5.82 -0.78
CA TYR A 110 8.17 -6.75 -0.29
C TYR A 110 9.59 -6.31 -0.64
N THR A 111 9.84 -5.93 -1.90
CA THR A 111 11.16 -5.46 -2.32
C THR A 111 11.56 -4.16 -1.62
N LEU A 112 10.65 -3.19 -1.46
CA LEU A 112 10.89 -1.96 -0.69
C LEU A 112 11.30 -2.26 0.76
N LYS A 113 10.69 -3.28 1.35
CA LYS A 113 10.91 -3.69 2.73
C LYS A 113 12.16 -4.51 2.96
N THR A 114 12.45 -5.48 2.09
CA THR A 114 13.52 -6.47 2.33
C THR A 114 14.71 -6.36 1.39
N GLY A 115 14.52 -5.75 0.21
CA GLY A 115 15.54 -5.65 -0.83
C GLY A 115 16.51 -4.49 -0.63
N THR A 116 17.58 -4.48 -1.43
CA THR A 116 18.49 -3.34 -1.58
C THR A 116 17.94 -2.31 -2.57
N GLN A 117 18.63 -1.18 -2.73
CA GLN A 117 18.26 -0.19 -3.75
C GLN A 117 18.33 -0.79 -5.17
N GLU A 118 19.30 -1.67 -5.42
CA GLU A 118 19.45 -2.39 -6.69
C GLU A 118 18.25 -3.30 -6.97
N ASP A 119 17.69 -3.95 -5.95
CA ASP A 119 16.49 -4.79 -6.10
C ASP A 119 15.24 -3.97 -6.43
N VAL A 120 15.16 -2.73 -5.92
CA VAL A 120 14.03 -1.81 -6.18
C VAL A 120 14.19 -1.09 -7.52
N ARG A 121 15.42 -0.94 -8.03
CA ARG A 121 15.72 -0.18 -9.26
C ARG A 121 14.85 -0.55 -10.48
N PRO A 122 14.51 -1.83 -10.77
CA PRO A 122 13.61 -2.16 -11.86
C PRO A 122 12.22 -1.49 -11.76
N TYR A 123 11.77 -1.15 -10.55
CA TYR A 123 10.50 -0.49 -10.30
C TYR A 123 10.55 1.03 -10.50
N PHE A 124 11.71 1.65 -10.69
CA PHE A 124 11.82 3.12 -10.67
C PHE A 124 10.94 3.80 -11.72
N LYS A 125 10.85 3.25 -12.94
CA LYS A 125 9.98 3.80 -13.99
C LYS A 125 8.50 3.72 -13.61
N TYR A 126 8.09 2.61 -13.01
CA TYR A 126 6.74 2.45 -12.49
C TYR A 126 6.49 3.40 -11.31
N LEU A 127 7.41 3.46 -10.34
CA LEU A 127 7.34 4.36 -9.17
C LEU A 127 7.25 5.82 -9.60
N ARG A 128 8.00 6.22 -10.64
CA ARG A 128 7.94 7.57 -11.22
C ARG A 128 6.53 7.94 -11.62
N LEU A 129 5.84 7.08 -12.38
CA LEU A 129 4.46 7.30 -12.81
C LEU A 129 3.47 7.22 -11.64
N PHE A 130 3.57 6.16 -10.84
CA PHE A 130 2.65 5.88 -9.74
C PHE A 130 2.68 6.97 -8.66
N ILE A 131 3.87 7.37 -8.19
CA ILE A 131 4.02 8.43 -7.19
C ILE A 131 3.60 9.78 -7.76
N THR A 132 3.83 10.05 -9.05
CA THR A 132 3.32 11.26 -9.71
C THR A 132 1.79 11.34 -9.61
N GLY A 133 1.09 10.25 -9.91
CA GLY A 133 -0.37 10.16 -9.76
C GLY A 133 -0.81 10.39 -8.30
N LEU A 134 -0.20 9.70 -7.35
CA LEU A 134 -0.54 9.83 -5.93
C LEU A 134 -0.30 11.22 -5.35
N VAL A 135 0.77 11.90 -5.76
CA VAL A 135 1.14 13.23 -5.23
C VAL A 135 0.29 14.34 -5.85
N LYS A 136 -0.33 14.11 -7.01
CA LYS A 136 -1.36 15.01 -7.57
C LYS A 136 -2.67 14.93 -6.79
N LEU A 137 -2.98 13.80 -6.17
CA LEU A 137 -4.14 13.68 -5.29
C LEU A 137 -3.96 14.60 -4.07
N PRO A 138 -5.04 15.25 -3.60
CA PRO A 138 -4.97 16.11 -2.43
C PRO A 138 -4.55 15.30 -1.20
N CYS A 139 -3.77 15.93 -0.32
CA CYS A 139 -3.59 15.39 1.03
C CYS A 139 -4.95 15.39 1.73
N LEU A 140 -5.34 14.27 2.31
CA LEU A 140 -6.47 14.27 3.23
C LEU A 140 -6.15 15.17 4.45
N PRO A 141 -7.15 15.84 5.04
CA PRO A 141 -6.99 16.46 6.34
C PRO A 141 -6.46 15.42 7.37
N PRO A 142 -5.74 15.85 8.42
CA PRO A 142 -5.26 14.91 9.43
C PRO A 142 -6.38 14.02 9.98
N LEU A 143 -6.16 12.70 9.97
CA LEU A 143 -7.16 11.72 10.38
C LEU A 143 -6.50 10.47 10.97
N THR A 144 -7.29 9.61 11.62
CA THR A 144 -6.87 8.27 12.01
C THR A 144 -7.26 7.26 10.95
N VAL A 145 -6.29 6.47 10.50
CA VAL A 145 -6.51 5.32 9.61
C VAL A 145 -6.10 4.02 10.30
N TRP A 146 -6.64 2.92 9.80
CA TRP A 146 -6.48 1.60 10.40
C TRP A 146 -5.85 0.62 9.43
N ARG A 147 -4.97 -0.24 9.95
CA ARG A 147 -4.38 -1.35 9.20
C ARG A 147 -4.31 -2.60 10.05
N GLY A 148 -4.87 -3.70 9.55
CA GLY A 148 -4.78 -5.02 10.16
C GLY A 148 -3.58 -5.81 9.62
N VAL A 149 -2.95 -6.58 10.50
CA VAL A 149 -1.96 -7.60 10.14
C VAL A 149 -2.21 -8.84 11.01
N THR A 150 -2.17 -10.02 10.41
CA THR A 150 -2.42 -11.33 11.06
C THR A 150 -1.17 -11.90 11.76
N LYS A 151 -0.46 -11.08 12.54
CA LYS A 151 0.57 -11.50 13.51
C LYS A 151 0.73 -10.52 14.66
N ASN A 152 1.43 -10.96 15.71
CA ASN A 152 1.88 -10.10 16.79
C ASN A 152 3.14 -9.31 16.39
N LEU A 153 3.04 -7.98 16.47
CA LEU A 153 4.13 -7.04 16.19
C LEU A 153 4.55 -6.22 17.41
N SER A 154 3.96 -6.44 18.58
CA SER A 154 4.15 -5.58 19.76
C SER A 154 5.62 -5.47 20.19
N ALA A 155 6.41 -6.53 19.98
CA ALA A 155 7.83 -6.53 20.34
C ALA A 155 8.68 -5.60 19.45
N GLU A 156 8.24 -5.36 18.21
CA GLU A 156 8.95 -4.55 17.21
C GLU A 156 8.62 -3.05 17.35
N PHE A 157 7.50 -2.72 18.00
CA PHE A 157 7.04 -1.35 18.19
C PHE A 157 6.93 -0.98 19.69
N PRO A 158 8.04 -0.91 20.44
CA PRO A 158 7.99 -0.36 21.77
C PRO A 158 7.61 1.14 21.72
N PRO A 159 6.84 1.66 22.70
CA PRO A 159 6.52 3.08 22.77
C PRO A 159 7.77 3.97 22.79
N GLY A 160 7.71 5.09 22.07
CA GLY A 160 8.82 6.03 21.89
C GLY A 160 9.74 5.72 20.71
N THR A 161 9.60 4.56 20.06
CA THR A 161 10.38 4.20 18.87
C THR A 161 10.01 5.05 17.67
N LEU A 162 11.01 5.55 16.95
CA LEU A 162 10.85 6.17 15.63
C LEU A 162 10.89 5.09 14.55
N VAL A 163 9.99 5.21 13.58
CA VAL A 163 9.74 4.24 12.52
C VAL A 163 9.68 4.96 11.18
N THR A 164 10.31 4.39 10.15
CA THR A 164 10.09 4.80 8.76
C THR A 164 9.51 3.63 7.99
N TRP A 165 8.28 3.77 7.48
CA TRP A 165 7.67 2.79 6.58
C TRP A 165 8.07 3.09 5.14
N TRP A 166 8.96 2.29 4.56
CA TRP A 166 9.37 2.43 3.16
C TRP A 166 8.40 1.79 2.19
N SER A 167 7.62 0.81 2.64
CA SER A 167 6.53 0.25 1.84
C SER A 167 5.36 1.23 1.73
N PHE A 168 4.63 1.17 0.62
CA PHE A 168 3.30 1.77 0.58
C PHE A 168 2.37 0.97 1.50
N SER A 169 1.50 1.67 2.21
CA SER A 169 0.62 1.04 3.20
C SER A 169 -0.83 1.36 2.91
N SER A 170 -1.57 0.38 2.39
CA SER A 170 -3.02 0.45 2.27
C SER A 170 -3.64 0.40 3.66
N CYS A 171 -4.39 1.45 3.99
CA CYS A 171 -5.13 1.60 5.22
C CYS A 171 -6.60 1.88 4.89
N THR A 172 -7.47 1.74 5.87
CA THR A 172 -8.89 2.08 5.73
C THR A 172 -9.31 3.05 6.82
N THR A 173 -10.31 3.88 6.53
CA THR A 173 -11.02 4.66 7.56
C THR A 173 -12.14 3.87 8.22
N SER A 174 -12.48 2.70 7.66
CA SER A 174 -13.60 1.87 8.08
C SER A 174 -13.14 0.59 8.78
N LEU A 175 -13.29 0.54 10.11
CA LEU A 175 -12.93 -0.64 10.91
C LEU A 175 -13.67 -1.92 10.48
N THR A 176 -14.88 -1.80 9.91
CA THR A 176 -15.67 -2.97 9.48
C THR A 176 -14.99 -3.74 8.36
N VAL A 177 -14.18 -3.08 7.52
CA VAL A 177 -13.39 -3.75 6.48
C VAL A 177 -12.39 -4.73 7.11
N LEU A 178 -11.86 -4.41 8.30
CA LEU A 178 -10.85 -5.22 8.98
C LEU A 178 -11.39 -6.50 9.63
N GLU A 179 -12.70 -6.64 9.81
CA GLU A 179 -13.32 -7.88 10.32
C GLU A 179 -13.10 -9.07 9.38
N ASN A 180 -12.80 -8.82 8.11
CA ASN A 180 -12.43 -9.85 7.15
C ASN A 180 -11.08 -10.48 7.53
N ASN A 181 -11.05 -11.82 7.53
CA ASN A 181 -9.88 -12.64 7.87
C ASN A 181 -8.65 -12.40 6.97
N MET A 182 -8.84 -11.79 5.79
CA MET A 182 -7.72 -11.40 4.93
C MET A 182 -6.93 -10.20 5.47
N TYR A 183 -7.52 -9.37 6.34
CA TYR A 183 -6.84 -8.20 6.91
C TYR A 183 -6.47 -8.43 8.38
N LEU A 184 -7.45 -8.37 9.29
CA LEU A 184 -7.22 -8.62 10.72
C LEU A 184 -7.89 -9.91 11.17
N GLY A 185 -9.13 -10.14 10.75
CA GLY A 185 -9.94 -11.26 11.22
C GLY A 185 -10.21 -11.24 12.72
N THR A 186 -10.70 -12.36 13.24
CA THR A 186 -11.17 -12.46 14.63
C THR A 186 -10.38 -13.42 15.51
N SER A 187 -9.36 -14.10 14.99
CA SER A 187 -8.63 -15.18 15.68
C SER A 187 -7.16 -15.25 15.26
N GLY A 188 -6.31 -15.84 16.13
CA GLY A 188 -4.87 -15.92 15.91
C GLY A 188 -4.18 -14.61 16.26
N ASP A 189 -2.85 -14.68 16.40
CA ASP A 189 -2.03 -13.49 16.65
C ASP A 189 -2.28 -12.45 15.57
N ARG A 190 -2.65 -11.24 15.99
CA ARG A 190 -3.02 -10.16 15.07
C ARG A 190 -2.75 -8.79 15.68
N THR A 191 -2.29 -7.88 14.84
CA THR A 191 -1.97 -6.51 15.18
C THR A 191 -2.88 -5.56 14.41
N LEU A 192 -3.56 -4.68 15.13
CA LEU A 192 -4.26 -3.53 14.59
C LEU A 192 -3.41 -2.28 14.79
N PHE A 193 -2.99 -1.67 13.69
CA PHE A 193 -2.39 -0.34 13.72
C PHE A 193 -3.48 0.73 13.70
N SER A 194 -3.40 1.64 14.68
CA SER A 194 -4.10 2.92 14.68
C SER A 194 -3.07 3.97 14.28
N VAL A 195 -3.25 4.67 13.16
CA VAL A 195 -2.25 5.62 12.66
C VAL A 195 -2.87 7.01 12.51
N GLU A 196 -2.41 7.97 13.31
CA GLU A 196 -2.66 9.39 13.08
C GLU A 196 -1.81 9.85 11.90
N VAL A 197 -2.44 10.09 10.74
CA VAL A 197 -1.76 10.46 9.49
C VAL A 197 -2.06 11.90 9.12
N ILE A 198 -1.06 12.56 8.53
CA ILE A 198 -1.13 13.96 8.09
C ILE A 198 -1.11 14.10 6.57
N ASN A 199 -0.71 13.07 5.83
CA ASN A 199 -0.62 13.13 4.36
C ASN A 199 -1.15 11.87 3.65
N GLY A 200 -2.14 11.19 4.22
CA GLY A 200 -2.82 10.10 3.54
C GLY A 200 -3.42 10.54 2.19
N ARG A 201 -3.41 9.63 1.21
CA ARG A 201 -4.04 9.84 -0.11
C ARG A 201 -5.23 8.91 -0.25
N SER A 202 -6.44 9.45 -0.43
CA SER A 202 -7.58 8.61 -0.80
C SER A 202 -7.42 8.17 -2.25
N ILE A 203 -7.47 6.87 -2.50
CA ILE A 203 -7.37 6.32 -3.86
C ILE A 203 -8.66 5.65 -4.33
N ASN A 204 -9.76 5.79 -3.58
CA ASN A 204 -11.06 5.19 -3.88
C ASN A 204 -11.52 5.37 -5.34
N ALA A 205 -11.32 6.55 -5.92
CA ALA A 205 -11.75 6.87 -7.28
C ALA A 205 -10.87 6.20 -8.37
N HIS A 206 -9.69 5.70 -7.98
CA HIS A 206 -8.69 5.13 -8.88
C HIS A 206 -8.39 3.66 -8.57
N SER A 207 -8.85 3.14 -7.42
CA SER A 207 -8.69 1.75 -7.01
C SER A 207 -9.58 0.81 -7.83
N HIS A 208 -9.14 -0.45 -7.96
CA HIS A 208 -9.94 -1.55 -8.48
C HIS A 208 -11.06 -1.92 -7.50
N PHE A 209 -10.86 -1.70 -6.19
CA PHE A 209 -11.83 -1.98 -5.13
C PHE A 209 -12.40 -0.68 -4.54
N VAL A 210 -13.55 -0.26 -5.05
CA VAL A 210 -14.16 1.04 -4.68
C VAL A 210 -14.75 1.06 -3.25
N THR A 211 -14.91 -0.10 -2.61
CA THR A 211 -15.68 -0.25 -1.36
C THR A 211 -14.84 -0.21 -0.07
N GLU A 212 -13.52 -0.02 -0.16
CA GLU A 212 -12.61 -0.20 0.99
C GLU A 212 -12.30 1.08 1.76
N ASP A 213 -12.77 2.24 1.28
CA ASP A 213 -12.38 3.56 1.80
C ASP A 213 -10.87 3.68 1.98
N GLU A 214 -10.17 3.29 0.92
CA GLU A 214 -8.73 3.06 0.91
C GLU A 214 -7.99 4.38 0.96
N VAL A 215 -7.17 4.50 2.01
CA VAL A 215 -6.20 5.57 2.20
C VAL A 215 -4.82 4.96 2.10
N LEU A 216 -4.07 5.38 1.09
CA LEU A 216 -2.70 4.93 0.86
C LEU A 216 -1.73 5.86 1.58
N LEU A 217 -0.82 5.28 2.36
CA LEU A 217 0.35 5.98 2.90
C LEU A 217 1.52 5.84 1.93
N LEU A 218 2.23 6.95 1.71
CA LEU A 218 3.37 7.03 0.80
C LEU A 218 4.61 6.32 1.40
N PRO A 219 5.55 5.88 0.56
CA PRO A 219 6.82 5.31 1.03
C PRO A 219 7.62 6.38 1.77
N GLY A 220 8.42 5.94 2.75
CA GLY A 220 9.17 6.84 3.63
C GLY A 220 8.28 7.53 4.66
N THR A 221 7.11 6.97 5.00
CA THR A 221 6.23 7.54 6.03
C THR A 221 6.91 7.43 7.39
N HIS A 222 7.30 8.57 7.97
CA HIS A 222 7.99 8.65 9.26
C HIS A 222 6.99 8.81 10.41
N MET A 223 7.12 8.00 11.46
CA MET A 223 6.18 7.94 12.58
C MET A 223 6.90 7.68 13.91
N VAL A 224 6.19 7.95 15.00
CA VAL A 224 6.56 7.53 16.35
C VAL A 224 5.51 6.59 16.92
N VAL A 225 5.96 5.56 17.64
CA VAL A 225 5.07 4.71 18.45
C VAL A 225 4.63 5.47 19.68
N GLN A 226 3.35 5.81 19.74
CA GLN A 226 2.76 6.53 20.88
C GLN A 226 2.47 5.58 22.05
N SER A 227 1.83 4.44 21.75
CA SER A 227 1.41 3.49 22.77
C SER A 227 1.11 2.12 22.16
N GLN A 228 1.07 1.10 23.01
CA GLN A 228 0.58 -0.24 22.64
C GLN A 228 -0.31 -0.81 23.74
N VAL A 229 -1.27 -1.65 23.37
CA VAL A 229 -2.14 -2.38 24.31
C VAL A 229 -2.52 -3.73 23.74
N SER A 230 -2.72 -4.74 24.60
CA SER A 230 -3.30 -6.02 24.22
C SER A 230 -4.65 -6.20 24.95
N PRO A 231 -5.75 -5.73 24.35
CA PRO A 231 -7.05 -5.66 25.03
C PRO A 231 -7.78 -7.01 25.10
N ALA A 232 -7.35 -7.99 24.29
CA ALA A 232 -7.90 -9.33 24.24
C ALA A 232 -6.78 -10.33 23.88
N PRO A 233 -6.94 -11.63 24.17
CA PRO A 233 -5.97 -12.65 23.76
C PRO A 233 -5.67 -12.55 22.25
N GLU A 234 -4.38 -12.64 21.92
CA GLU A 234 -3.86 -12.66 20.54
C GLU A 234 -4.12 -11.36 19.74
N LEU A 235 -4.77 -10.35 20.33
CA LEU A 235 -4.99 -9.04 19.71
C LEU A 235 -4.04 -8.01 20.33
N TYR A 236 -3.28 -7.36 19.47
CA TYR A 236 -2.36 -6.29 19.80
C TYR A 236 -2.77 -5.02 19.06
N ILE A 237 -2.82 -3.89 19.76
CA ILE A 237 -3.12 -2.59 19.15
C ILE A 237 -1.89 -1.72 19.33
N ILE A 238 -1.41 -1.15 18.22
CA ILE A 238 -0.24 -0.27 18.18
C ILE A 238 -0.70 1.09 17.66
N HIS A 239 -0.48 2.13 18.45
CA HIS A 239 -0.81 3.50 18.10
C HIS A 239 0.44 4.21 17.56
N LEU A 240 0.34 4.68 16.33
CA LEU A 240 1.37 5.41 15.62
C LEU A 240 0.90 6.84 15.34
N LYS A 241 1.84 7.77 15.40
CA LYS A 241 1.63 9.14 14.97
C LYS A 241 2.64 9.52 13.91
N GLN A 242 2.14 9.95 12.75
CA GLN A 242 2.98 10.43 11.66
C GLN A 242 3.65 11.75 12.03
N LEU A 243 4.92 11.87 11.65
CA LEU A 243 5.75 13.05 11.80
C LEU A 243 6.15 13.56 10.42
N ILE A 244 6.42 14.87 10.32
CA ILE A 244 7.14 15.41 9.18
C ILE A 244 8.63 15.14 9.44
N PRO A 245 9.33 14.40 8.57
CA PRO A 245 10.75 14.14 8.75
C PRO A 245 11.57 15.43 8.56
N GLU A 246 12.69 15.54 9.28
CA GLU A 246 13.63 16.68 9.13
C GLU A 246 14.36 16.65 7.78
N GLU A 247 14.56 15.44 7.24
CA GLU A 247 15.18 15.19 5.94
C GLU A 247 14.14 14.74 4.90
N VAL A 248 14.47 14.93 3.61
CA VAL A 248 13.61 14.50 2.51
C VAL A 248 13.72 12.98 2.35
N LEU A 249 12.72 12.24 2.82
CA LEU A 249 12.62 10.79 2.64
C LEU A 249 11.99 10.38 1.31
N LEU A 250 11.08 11.20 0.78
CA LEU A 250 10.47 11.00 -0.54
C LEU A 250 10.70 12.25 -1.39
N GLU A 251 11.55 12.12 -2.40
CA GLU A 251 11.81 13.19 -3.36
C GLU A 251 10.51 13.56 -4.11
N PRO A 252 10.13 14.85 -4.23
CA PRO A 252 8.91 15.23 -4.93
C PRO A 252 8.98 14.90 -6.43
N PRO A 253 7.94 14.29 -7.02
CA PRO A 253 7.99 13.85 -8.41
C PRO A 253 7.96 15.00 -9.44
N PHE A 254 7.55 16.20 -9.07
CA PHE A 254 7.53 17.35 -9.98
C PHE A 254 7.65 18.66 -9.21
N GLU A 255 8.01 19.73 -9.91
CA GLU A 255 8.12 21.06 -9.31
C GLU A 255 6.76 21.51 -8.74
N GLY A 256 6.77 22.00 -7.51
CA GLY A 256 5.55 22.43 -6.81
C GLY A 256 4.70 21.30 -6.21
N ALA A 257 5.13 20.04 -6.33
CA ALA A 257 4.52 18.90 -5.66
C ALA A 257 4.50 19.07 -4.13
N ASN A 258 3.38 18.73 -3.50
CA ASN A 258 3.23 18.81 -2.03
C ASN A 258 3.08 17.40 -1.46
N ILE A 259 4.15 16.90 -0.82
CA ILE A 259 4.12 15.59 -0.15
C ILE A 259 3.31 15.68 1.15
N PHE A 260 3.49 16.77 1.89
CA PHE A 260 2.77 17.08 3.12
C PHE A 260 1.76 18.22 2.88
N PRO A 261 0.72 18.37 3.73
CA PRO A 261 -0.18 19.50 3.67
C PRO A 261 0.60 20.81 3.75
N LYS A 262 0.12 21.83 3.02
CA LYS A 262 0.61 23.19 3.24
C LYS A 262 0.15 23.60 4.63
N ILE A 263 1.11 23.99 5.47
CA ILE A 263 0.80 24.64 6.74
C ILE A 263 0.26 26.03 6.35
N GLU A 264 -1.04 26.24 6.57
CA GLU A 264 -1.67 27.57 6.44
C GLU A 264 -1.18 28.52 7.54
#